data_AF-A0AAW2TNC2-F1
#
_entry.id   AF-A0AAW2TNC2-F1
#
_cell.length_a   1.000
_cell.length_b   1.000
_cell.length_c   1.000
_cell.angle_alpha   90.00
_cell.angle_beta   90.00
_cell.angle_gamma   90.00
#
_symmetry.space_group_name_H-M   'P 1'
#
loop_
_entity.id
_entity.type
_entity.pdbx_description
1 polymer ?
#
loop_
_entity_poly.entity_id
_entity_poly.type
_entity_poly.pdbx_seq_one_letter_code
_entity_poly.pdbx_strand_id
1 'polypeptide(L)'
;MDSLRNYEEISRQKVNHSKSSFIPRKKANLIAQRIKIITGFSRKELPITYLGAPLYKGNKKKILYENLMDKVRLKFLDGNTVTSPMGADSN
;
A
#
# COMPACT_ATOMS: atom_id res chain seq x y z
N MET A 1 16.04 -22.55 8.67
CA MET A 1 16.43 -21.69 7.53
C MET A 1 15.59 -20.43 7.60
N ASP A 2 16.05 -19.45 8.37
CA ASP A 2 15.39 -18.15 8.50
C ASP A 2 16.02 -17.17 7.52
N SER A 3 15.68 -17.30 6.24
CA SER A 3 16.24 -16.46 5.16
C SER A 3 16.09 -14.97 5.42
N LEU A 4 15.01 -14.57 6.10
CA LEU A 4 14.79 -13.20 6.56
C LEU A 4 15.80 -12.80 7.63
N ARG A 5 16.07 -13.63 8.64
CA ARG A 5 17.09 -13.31 9.67
C ARG A 5 18.48 -13.16 9.06
N ASN A 6 18.84 -14.04 8.14
CA ASN A 6 20.11 -13.94 7.41
C ASN A 6 20.19 -12.63 6.60
N TYR A 7 19.09 -12.24 5.94
CA TYR A 7 19.01 -10.94 5.28
C TYR A 7 19.18 -9.79 6.27
N GLU A 8 18.51 -9.83 7.43
CA GLU A 8 18.61 -8.77 8.45
C GLU A 8 20.02 -8.65 9.02
N GLU A 9 20.71 -9.79 9.21
CA GLU A 9 22.07 -9.85 9.73
C GLU A 9 23.10 -9.30 8.72
N ILE A 10 23.01 -9.71 7.46
CA ILE A 10 23.93 -9.29 6.40
C ILE A 10 23.66 -7.83 5.99
N SER A 11 22.40 -7.47 5.78
CA SER A 11 22.04 -6.13 5.30
C SER A 11 21.99 -5.06 6.40
N ARG A 12 21.91 -5.49 7.67
CA ARG A 12 21.64 -4.63 8.84
C ARG A 12 20.31 -3.87 8.76
N GLN A 13 19.38 -4.33 7.93
CA GLN A 13 18.02 -3.77 7.82
C GLN A 13 17.04 -4.68 8.54
N LYS A 14 16.10 -4.11 9.29
CA LYS A 14 15.02 -4.89 9.93
C LYS A 14 13.79 -4.94 9.03
N VAL A 15 13.18 -6.11 8.95
CA VAL A 15 11.93 -6.31 8.21
C VAL A 15 10.77 -5.81 9.06
N ASN A 16 9.91 -4.98 8.47
CA ASN A 16 8.72 -4.50 9.15
C ASN A 16 7.59 -5.53 9.07
N HIS A 17 7.47 -6.39 10.10
CA HIS A 17 6.44 -7.42 10.15
C HIS A 17 4.99 -6.89 10.14
N SER A 18 4.73 -5.66 10.61
CA SER A 18 3.37 -5.10 10.61
C SER A 18 2.93 -4.60 9.23
N LYS A 19 3.89 -4.18 8.39
CA LYS A 19 3.64 -3.78 6.99
C LYS A 19 3.78 -4.95 6.03
N SER A 20 4.57 -5.97 6.38
CA SER A 20 4.74 -7.19 5.59
C SER A 20 3.54 -8.13 5.71
N SER A 21 3.07 -8.61 4.58
CA SER A 21 1.92 -9.50 4.49
C SER A 21 1.98 -10.36 3.24
N PHE A 22 1.23 -11.45 3.20
CA PHE A 22 1.15 -12.34 2.04
C PHE A 22 -0.29 -12.56 1.58
N ILE A 23 -0.46 -12.87 0.30
CA ILE A 23 -1.76 -13.07 -0.34
C ILE A 23 -1.79 -14.47 -0.97
N PRO A 24 -2.42 -15.46 -0.32
CA PRO A 24 -2.50 -16.81 -0.86
C PRO A 24 -3.52 -16.91 -2.01
N ARG A 25 -3.38 -17.92 -2.85
CA ARG A 25 -4.42 -18.30 -3.83
C ARG A 25 -5.71 -18.70 -3.08
N LYS A 26 -6.87 -18.53 -3.73
CA LYS A 26 -8.15 -19.08 -3.24
C LYS A 26 -8.00 -20.57 -2.89
N LYS A 27 -8.56 -20.96 -1.74
CA LYS A 27 -8.56 -22.34 -1.20
C LYS A 27 -7.17 -22.92 -0.88
N ALA A 28 -6.15 -22.09 -0.66
CA ALA A 28 -4.80 -22.53 -0.32
C ALA A 28 -4.49 -22.43 1.20
N ASN A 29 -5.38 -22.96 2.04
CA ASN A 29 -5.28 -22.80 3.51
C ASN A 29 -4.00 -23.42 4.09
N LEU A 30 -3.63 -24.63 3.66
CA LEU A 30 -2.42 -25.31 4.12
C LEU A 30 -1.15 -24.52 3.76
N ILE A 31 -1.10 -23.98 2.53
CA ILE A 31 0.02 -23.14 2.07
C ILE A 31 0.06 -21.84 2.87
N ALA A 32 -1.08 -21.20 3.09
CA ALA A 32 -1.16 -19.98 3.89
C ALA A 32 -0.67 -20.18 5.33
N GLN A 33 -1.03 -21.31 5.96
CA GLN A 33 -0.56 -21.65 7.30
C GLN A 33 0.95 -21.88 7.32
N ARG A 34 1.50 -22.59 6.34
CA ARG A 34 2.96 -22.79 6.20
C ARG A 34 3.69 -21.46 6.03
N ILE A 35 3.21 -20.56 5.17
CA ILE A 35 3.81 -19.23 4.99
C ILE A 35 3.78 -18.44 6.30
N LYS A 36 2.64 -18.46 7.03
CA LYS A 36 2.53 -17.79 8.34
C LYS A 36 3.53 -18.36 9.36
N ILE A 37 3.71 -19.68 9.43
CA ILE A 37 4.67 -20.32 10.33
C ILE A 37 6.11 -19.94 9.97
N ILE A 38 6.47 -19.96 8.69
CA ILE A 38 7.83 -19.68 8.21
C ILE A 38 8.20 -18.20 8.35
N THR A 39 7.27 -17.30 8.02
CA THR A 39 7.57 -15.85 7.90
C THR A 39 7.05 -15.00 9.06
N GLY A 40 6.07 -15.49 9.83
CA GLY A 40 5.36 -14.71 10.82
C GLY A 40 4.46 -13.60 10.25
N PHE A 41 4.35 -13.47 8.92
CA PHE A 41 3.58 -12.40 8.30
C PHE A 41 2.07 -12.63 8.40
N SER A 42 1.31 -11.53 8.33
CA SER A 42 -0.15 -11.58 8.29
C SER A 42 -0.66 -11.94 6.88
N ARG A 43 -1.77 -12.67 6.83
CA ARG A 43 -2.50 -12.90 5.58
C ARG A 43 -3.32 -11.66 5.25
N LYS A 44 -3.29 -11.22 3.99
CA LYS A 44 -4.21 -10.23 3.43
C LYS A 44 -5.01 -10.81 2.28
N GLU A 45 -6.10 -10.13 1.96
CA GLU A 45 -6.96 -10.44 0.82
C GLU A 45 -6.98 -9.26 -0.15
N LEU A 46 -7.14 -9.56 -1.44
CA LEU A 46 -7.27 -8.54 -2.48
C LEU A 46 -8.68 -7.95 -2.46
N PRO A 47 -8.86 -6.65 -2.77
CA PRO A 47 -7.85 -5.71 -3.25
C PRO A 47 -7.00 -5.07 -2.13
N ILE A 48 -5.72 -4.80 -2.39
CA ILE A 48 -4.84 -4.02 -1.48
C ILE A 48 -4.27 -2.80 -2.19
N THR A 49 -3.88 -1.76 -1.46
CA THR A 49 -3.11 -0.65 -2.04
C THR A 49 -1.61 -0.96 -1.98
N TYR A 50 -0.94 -0.92 -3.14
CA TYR A 50 0.50 -1.10 -3.28
C TYR A 50 1.07 0.06 -4.10
N LEU A 51 2.06 0.78 -3.55
CA LEU A 51 2.68 1.96 -4.16
C LEU A 51 1.65 3.02 -4.64
N GLY A 52 0.55 3.18 -3.89
CA GLY A 52 -0.50 4.15 -4.21
C GLY A 52 -1.57 3.66 -5.19
N ALA A 53 -1.44 2.47 -5.77
CA ALA A 53 -2.42 1.91 -6.70
C ALA A 53 -3.08 0.63 -6.14
N PRO A 54 -4.33 0.31 -6.53
CA PRO A 54 -4.98 -0.93 -6.14
C PRO A 54 -4.36 -2.13 -6.87
N LEU A 55 -3.86 -3.10 -6.11
CA LEU A 55 -3.54 -4.43 -6.57
C LEU A 55 -4.76 -5.34 -6.38
N TYR A 56 -5.20 -6.01 -7.43
CA TYR A 56 -6.38 -6.88 -7.42
C TYR A 56 -6.23 -8.03 -8.43
N LYS A 57 -7.14 -8.99 -8.35
CA LYS A 57 -7.18 -10.15 -9.25
C LYS A 57 -8.50 -10.19 -10.02
N GLY A 58 -8.43 -10.43 -11.33
CA GLY A 58 -9.57 -10.53 -12.23
C GLY A 58 -9.68 -9.34 -13.18
N ASN A 59 -10.88 -9.12 -13.71
CA ASN A 59 -11.15 -8.07 -14.69
C ASN A 59 -10.95 -6.67 -14.10
N LYS A 60 -10.58 -5.71 -14.95
CA LYS A 60 -10.42 -4.30 -14.58
C LYS A 60 -11.73 -3.76 -14.03
N LYS A 61 -11.68 -3.16 -12.85
CA LYS A 61 -12.85 -2.54 -12.18
C LYS A 61 -12.55 -1.08 -11.87
N LYS A 62 -13.33 -0.17 -12.46
CA LYS A 62 -13.19 1.29 -12.27
C LYS A 62 -13.27 1.69 -10.80
N ILE A 63 -14.21 1.07 -10.05
CA ILE A 63 -14.44 1.33 -8.62
C ILE A 63 -13.18 1.19 -7.75
N LEU A 64 -12.23 0.31 -8.13
CA LEU A 64 -11.00 0.12 -7.35
C LEU A 64 -10.07 1.33 -7.37
N TYR A 65 -10.23 2.22 -8.35
CA TYR A 65 -9.39 3.41 -8.54
C TYR A 65 -10.04 4.69 -8.00
N GLU A 66 -11.26 4.65 -7.44
CA GLU A 66 -11.97 5.84 -6.96
C GLU A 66 -11.13 6.61 -5.92
N ASN A 67 -10.61 5.92 -4.91
CA ASN A 67 -9.71 6.50 -3.91
C ASN A 67 -8.45 7.15 -4.52
N LEU A 68 -7.94 6.61 -5.63
CA LEU A 68 -6.80 7.21 -6.34
C LEU A 68 -7.24 8.48 -7.07
N MET A 69 -8.39 8.43 -7.75
CA MET A 69 -8.96 9.58 -8.45
C MET A 69 -9.27 10.72 -7.48
N ASP A 70 -9.77 10.43 -6.29
CA ASP A 70 -10.08 11.45 -5.28
C ASP A 70 -8.82 12.14 -4.77
N LYS A 71 -7.73 11.39 -4.55
CA LYS A 71 -6.42 11.98 -4.22
C LYS A 71 -5.88 12.87 -5.33
N VAL A 72 -6.11 12.49 -6.59
CA VAL A 72 -5.70 13.30 -7.74
C VAL A 72 -6.53 14.59 -7.81
N ARG A 73 -7.87 14.48 -7.71
CA ARG A 73 -8.79 15.65 -7.68
C ARG A 73 -8.44 16.60 -6.56
N LEU A 74 -8.22 16.09 -5.35
CA LEU A 74 -7.86 16.91 -4.19
C LEU A 74 -6.58 17.72 -4.47
N LYS A 75 -5.54 17.09 -5.03
CA LYS A 75 -4.32 17.82 -5.42
C LYS A 75 -4.55 18.89 -6.47
N PHE A 76 -5.44 18.67 -7.43
CA PHE A 76 -5.77 19.68 -8.44
C PHE A 76 -6.60 20.84 -7.87
N LEU A 77 -7.49 20.57 -6.91
CA LEU A 77 -8.31 21.59 -6.25
C LEU A 77 -7.48 22.42 -5.26
N ASP A 78 -6.63 21.76 -4.46
CA ASP A 78 -5.74 22.41 -3.48
C ASP A 78 -4.61 23.19 -4.18
N GLY A 79 -4.14 22.71 -5.34
CA GLY A 79 -3.11 23.35 -6.15
C GLY A 79 -3.49 24.73 -6.73
N ASN A 80 -4.77 25.10 -6.68
CA ASN A 80 -5.24 26.44 -7.07
C ASN A 80 -5.17 27.47 -5.91
N THR A 81 -4.72 27.06 -4.73
CA THR A 81 -4.53 27.94 -3.56
C THR A 81 -3.06 28.22 -3.24
N VAL A 82 -2.22 28.41 -4.28
CA VAL A 82 -1.00 29.19 -4.09
C VAL A 82 -1.43 30.65 -3.99
N THR A 83 -1.51 31.10 -2.76
CA THR A 83 -1.58 32.48 -2.27
C THR A 83 -0.89 33.50 -3.20
N SER A 84 -1.66 34.26 -3.98
CA SER A 84 -1.33 35.67 -4.19
C SER A 84 -1.74 36.41 -2.91
N PRO A 85 -0.85 37.15 -2.23
CA PRO A 85 -1.29 38.03 -1.16
C PRO A 85 -2.20 39.08 -1.80
N MET A 86 -3.46 39.07 -1.38
CA MET A 86 -4.43 40.09 -1.72
C MET A 86 -3.93 41.38 -1.07
N GLY A 87 -3.31 42.25 -1.89
CA GLY A 87 -2.90 43.59 -1.50
C GLY A 87 -4.14 44.37 -1.08
N ALA A 88 -4.20 44.67 0.22
CA ALA A 88 -5.12 45.65 0.76
C ALA A 88 -4.51 47.03 0.55
N ASP A 89 -4.84 47.68 -0.57
CA ASP A 89 -4.58 49.10 -0.75
C ASP A 89 -5.92 49.82 -0.92
N SER A 90 -6.38 50.32 0.22
CA SER A 90 -7.34 51.42 0.35
C SER A 90 -6.67 52.74 0.01
N ASN A 91 -7.15 53.43 -1.02
CA ASN A 91 -7.42 54.88 -1.02
C ASN A 91 -8.20 55.28 -2.28
#